data_AF-A0A0F9BGZ3-F1
#
_entry.id   AF-A0A0F9BGZ3-F1
#
_cell.length_a   1.000
_cell.length_b   1.000
_cell.length_c   1.000
_cell.angle_alpha   90.00
_cell.angle_beta   90.00
_cell.angle_gamma   90.00
#
_symmetry.space_group_name_H-M   'P 1'
#
loop_
_entity.id
_entity.type
_entity.pdbx_description
1 polymer ?
#
loop_
_entity_poly.entity_id
_entity_poly.type
_entity_poly.pdbx_seq_one_letter_code
_entity_poly.pdbx_strand_id
1 'polypeptide(L)'
;MSESITRREMLAGTAAAGLCLSPTLRSLLAAETKPAFKIGACDWSLGQHQTPVALEVAKKIGLDGVEVSFDGGDRFDLREQAVRKQYLEASQKLGIEIPSLAMGLLNGVPYSSDPQAERWVGECVDVMAQLKVKIVLLAFFGKGNIKGKTELQE
;
A
#
# COMPACT_ATOMS: atom_id res chain seq x y z
N MET A 1 -53.23 22.25 32.97
CA MET A 1 -53.11 22.97 31.70
C MET A 1 -52.75 21.95 30.65
N SER A 2 -53.58 21.78 29.61
CA SER A 2 -53.33 20.78 28.55
C SER A 2 -52.40 21.42 27.52
N GLU A 3 -51.17 20.90 27.38
CA GLU A 3 -50.33 21.27 26.24
C GLU A 3 -50.90 20.63 24.97
N SER A 4 -51.31 21.47 24.00
CA SER A 4 -51.86 21.02 22.73
C SER A 4 -50.82 21.22 21.64
N ILE A 5 -50.34 20.12 21.05
CA ILE A 5 -49.43 20.15 19.90
C ILE A 5 -50.18 20.67 18.67
N THR A 6 -49.61 21.65 17.98
CA THR A 6 -50.20 22.21 16.76
C THR A 6 -49.94 21.30 15.55
N ARG A 7 -50.82 21.32 14.54
CA ARG A 7 -50.63 20.55 13.30
C ARG A 7 -49.29 20.82 12.61
N ARG A 8 -48.75 22.02 12.76
CA ARG A 8 -47.48 22.43 12.16
C ARG A 8 -46.29 21.77 12.86
N GLU A 9 -46.35 21.70 14.19
CA GLU A 9 -45.35 20.98 15.00
C GLU A 9 -45.42 19.48 14.74
N MET A 10 -46.63 18.93 14.60
CA MET A 10 -46.82 17.52 14.22
C MET A 10 -46.22 17.24 12.83
N LEU A 11 -46.51 18.07 11.82
CA LEU A 11 -45.98 17.92 10.46
C LEU A 11 -44.45 18.04 10.42
N ALA A 12 -43.89 19.04 11.12
CA ALA A 12 -42.44 19.22 11.22
C ALA A 12 -41.75 18.02 11.91
N GLY A 13 -42.35 17.51 13.00
CA GLY A 13 -41.86 16.33 13.70
C GLY A 13 -41.89 15.07 12.83
N THR A 14 -42.97 14.86 12.06
CA THR A 14 -43.08 13.71 11.16
C THR A 14 -42.13 13.76 9.97
N ALA A 15 -41.85 14.95 9.41
CA ALA A 15 -40.89 15.11 8.33
C ALA A 15 -39.45 14.84 8.79
N ALA A 16 -39.08 15.30 9.98
CA ALA A 16 -37.77 15.03 10.57
C ALA A 16 -37.59 13.53 10.90
N ALA A 17 -38.61 12.89 11.49
CA ALA A 17 -38.59 11.46 11.79
C ALA A 17 -38.53 10.60 10.50
N GLY A 18 -39.24 10.99 9.45
CA GLY A 18 -39.20 10.32 8.14
C GLY A 18 -37.84 10.41 7.44
N LEU A 19 -37.13 11.55 7.59
CA LEU A 19 -35.76 11.71 7.08
C LEU A 19 -34.77 10.80 7.82
N CYS A 20 -34.88 10.67 9.15
CA CYS A 20 -33.99 9.83 9.95
C CYS A 20 -34.19 8.32 9.74
N LEU A 21 -35.38 7.91 9.30
CA LEU A 21 -35.71 6.51 9.01
C LEU A 21 -35.48 6.11 7.55
N SER A 22 -35.16 7.07 6.68
CA SER A 22 -34.82 6.80 5.29
C SER A 22 -33.47 6.06 5.19
N PRO A 23 -33.43 4.83 4.67
CA PRO A 23 -32.19 4.06 4.55
C PRO A 23 -31.16 4.74 3.63
N THR A 24 -31.61 5.50 2.64
CA THR A 24 -30.75 6.32 1.77
C THR A 24 -30.11 7.47 2.53
N LEU A 25 -30.86 8.20 3.36
CA LEU A 25 -30.25 9.26 4.19
C LEU A 25 -29.36 8.69 5.30
N ARG A 26 -29.71 7.53 5.84
CA ARG A 26 -28.91 6.84 6.87
C ARG A 26 -27.56 6.36 6.34
N SER A 27 -27.51 5.95 5.07
CA SER A 27 -26.25 5.65 4.38
C SER A 27 -25.42 6.91 4.09
N LEU A 28 -26.08 8.04 3.79
CA LEU A 28 -25.40 9.32 3.55
C LEU A 28 -24.90 9.98 4.85
N LEU A 29 -25.56 9.69 5.97
CA LEU A 29 -25.20 10.14 7.32
C LEU A 29 -24.40 9.08 8.11
N ALA A 30 -24.13 7.92 7.51
CA ALA A 30 -23.30 6.91 8.13
C ALA A 30 -21.88 7.48 8.24
N ALA A 31 -21.33 7.50 9.45
CA ALA A 31 -19.94 7.86 9.65
C ALA A 31 -19.07 6.94 8.78
N GLU A 32 -18.11 7.52 8.06
CA GLU A 32 -17.16 6.72 7.29
C GLU A 32 -16.47 5.72 8.22
N THR A 33 -16.82 4.45 8.08
CA THR A 33 -16.15 3.39 8.81
C THR A 33 -14.77 3.26 8.19
N LYS A 34 -13.72 3.57 8.97
CA LYS A 34 -12.35 3.30 8.54
C LYS A 34 -12.25 1.82 8.12
N PRO A 35 -11.65 1.53 6.95
CA PRO A 35 -11.45 0.16 6.50
C PRO A 35 -10.73 -0.66 7.59
N ALA A 36 -11.08 -1.94 7.70
CA ALA A 36 -10.45 -2.83 8.67
C ALA A 36 -8.94 -3.06 8.39
N PHE A 37 -8.51 -2.82 7.16
CA PHE A 37 -7.13 -2.98 6.70
C PHE A 37 -6.80 -1.95 5.61
N LYS A 38 -5.51 -1.71 5.42
CA LYS A 38 -4.97 -0.85 4.36
C LYS A 38 -4.73 -1.66 3.09
N ILE A 39 -4.84 -1.03 1.93
CA ILE A 39 -4.65 -1.65 0.62
C ILE A 39 -3.48 -0.97 -0.10
N GLY A 40 -2.55 -1.77 -0.61
CA GLY A 40 -1.42 -1.32 -1.42
C GLY A 40 -1.18 -2.19 -2.64
N ALA A 41 -0.28 -1.75 -3.50
CA ALA A 41 0.13 -2.47 -4.71
C ALA A 41 1.64 -2.34 -4.97
N CYS A 42 2.22 -3.29 -5.71
CA CYS A 42 3.59 -3.21 -6.16
C CYS A 42 3.76 -2.06 -7.17
N ASP A 43 4.88 -1.35 -7.12
CA ASP A 43 5.16 -0.23 -8.02
C ASP A 43 5.13 -0.62 -9.52
N TRP A 44 5.54 -1.85 -9.86
CA TRP A 44 5.48 -2.38 -11.22
C TRP A 44 4.04 -2.63 -11.69
N SER A 45 3.13 -2.96 -10.78
CA SER A 45 1.70 -3.10 -11.09
C SER A 45 1.04 -1.75 -11.33
N LEU A 46 1.61 -0.68 -10.78
CA LEU A 46 1.22 0.70 -11.04
C LEU A 46 1.85 1.27 -12.33
N GLY A 47 2.68 0.48 -13.03
CA GLY A 47 3.43 0.93 -14.20
C GLY A 47 4.54 1.93 -13.88
N GLN A 48 4.94 2.02 -12.60
CA GLN A 48 5.91 2.97 -12.07
C GLN A 48 7.02 2.22 -11.33
N HIS A 49 7.61 1.23 -12.00
CA HIS A 49 8.63 0.38 -11.42
C HIS A 49 9.86 1.17 -10.97
N GLN A 50 10.24 1.01 -9.69
CA GLN A 50 11.41 1.62 -9.05
C GLN A 50 11.47 3.14 -9.23
N THR A 51 10.35 3.84 -9.00
CA THR A 51 10.33 5.30 -8.98
C THR A 51 9.38 5.85 -7.89
N PRO A 52 9.72 6.97 -7.21
CA PRO A 52 8.82 7.65 -6.27
C PRO A 52 7.48 8.07 -6.88
N VAL A 53 7.39 8.19 -8.22
CA VAL A 53 6.16 8.51 -8.96
C VAL A 53 5.05 7.49 -8.69
N ALA A 54 5.39 6.25 -8.32
CA ALA A 54 4.42 5.23 -7.92
C ALA A 54 3.51 5.70 -6.77
N LEU A 55 4.04 6.51 -5.83
CA LEU A 55 3.28 7.06 -4.71
C LEU A 55 2.21 8.06 -5.18
N GLU A 56 2.49 8.84 -6.24
CA GLU A 56 1.51 9.76 -6.83
C GLU A 56 0.38 8.99 -7.52
N VAL A 57 0.73 7.92 -8.24
CA VAL A 57 -0.26 7.03 -8.87
C VAL A 57 -1.13 6.40 -7.80
N ALA A 58 -0.54 5.82 -6.75
CA ALA A 58 -1.25 5.22 -5.63
C ALA A 58 -2.24 6.20 -4.98
N LYS A 59 -1.81 7.45 -4.73
CA LYS A 59 -2.69 8.50 -4.22
C LYS A 59 -3.88 8.76 -5.15
N LYS A 60 -3.62 8.86 -6.45
CA LYS A 60 -4.64 9.16 -7.46
C LYS A 60 -5.71 8.06 -7.55
N ILE A 61 -5.34 6.80 -7.34
CA ILE A 61 -6.26 5.65 -7.44
C ILE A 61 -6.81 5.19 -6.08
N GLY A 62 -6.47 5.88 -4.98
CA GLY A 62 -7.03 5.61 -3.66
C GLY A 62 -6.40 4.45 -2.90
N LEU A 63 -5.12 4.16 -3.14
CA LEU A 63 -4.35 3.20 -2.34
C LEU A 63 -3.78 3.86 -1.08
N ASP A 64 -3.55 3.05 -0.04
CA ASP A 64 -2.93 3.46 1.22
C ASP A 64 -1.40 3.33 1.19
N GLY A 65 -0.85 2.49 0.30
CA GLY A 65 0.59 2.25 0.24
C GLY A 65 1.10 1.63 -1.05
N VAL A 66 2.42 1.64 -1.20
CA VAL A 66 3.14 1.07 -2.35
C VAL A 66 4.24 0.13 -1.87
N GLU A 67 4.24 -1.09 -2.38
CA GLU A 67 5.39 -1.99 -2.26
C GLU A 67 6.44 -1.58 -3.30
N VAL A 68 7.60 -1.09 -2.83
CA VAL A 68 8.62 -0.46 -3.68
C VAL A 68 9.68 -1.47 -4.08
N SER A 69 10.08 -1.46 -5.35
CA SER A 69 11.11 -2.35 -5.87
C SER A 69 12.50 -2.04 -5.32
N PHE A 70 13.22 -3.10 -4.95
CA PHE A 70 14.65 -3.11 -4.68
C PHE A 70 15.32 -4.01 -5.72
N ASP A 71 15.43 -3.55 -6.97
CA ASP A 71 15.91 -4.34 -8.10
C ASP A 71 17.28 -3.88 -8.66
N GLY A 72 17.89 -2.87 -8.02
CA GLY A 72 19.19 -2.31 -8.39
C GLY A 72 19.17 -1.53 -9.71
N GLY A 73 20.33 -1.33 -10.32
CA GLY A 73 20.50 -0.54 -11.55
C GLY A 73 20.54 0.97 -11.31
N ASP A 74 20.62 1.75 -12.38
CA ASP A 74 21.01 3.18 -12.31
C ASP A 74 19.87 4.13 -11.91
N ARG A 75 18.63 3.65 -11.84
CA ARG A 75 17.46 4.51 -11.59
C ARG A 75 16.94 4.29 -10.19
N PHE A 76 16.99 5.36 -9.38
CA PHE A 76 16.44 5.40 -8.03
C PHE A 76 16.84 4.18 -7.20
N ASP A 77 18.14 3.85 -7.18
CA ASP A 77 18.65 2.78 -6.33
C ASP A 77 18.48 3.18 -4.85
N LEU A 78 17.71 2.39 -4.11
CA LEU A 78 17.46 2.61 -2.68
C LEU A 78 18.71 2.42 -1.82
N ARG A 79 19.83 1.92 -2.35
CA ARG A 79 21.16 1.97 -1.69
C ARG A 79 21.66 3.41 -1.54
N GLU A 80 21.19 4.34 -2.35
CA GLU A 80 21.55 5.75 -2.26
C GLU A 80 20.71 6.52 -1.24
N GLN A 81 21.37 7.24 -0.34
CA GLN A 81 20.68 8.02 0.71
C GLN A 81 19.76 9.10 0.12
N ALA A 82 20.20 9.75 -0.96
CA ALA A 82 19.43 10.78 -1.63
C ALA A 82 18.12 10.23 -2.19
N VAL A 83 18.15 9.02 -2.76
CA VAL A 83 16.96 8.34 -3.27
C VAL A 83 16.01 7.96 -2.14
N ARG A 84 16.52 7.35 -1.05
CA ARG A 84 15.68 7.03 0.13
C ARG A 84 14.96 8.26 0.67
N LYS A 85 15.66 9.40 0.73
CA LYS A 85 15.09 10.68 1.14
C LYS A 85 13.94 11.11 0.22
N GLN A 86 14.10 10.99 -1.10
CA GLN A 86 13.04 11.32 -2.06
C GLN A 86 11.78 10.48 -1.84
N TYR A 87 11.92 9.16 -1.62
CA TYR A 87 10.79 8.28 -1.33
C TYR A 87 10.09 8.66 -0.02
N LEU A 88 10.85 8.89 1.06
CA LEU A 88 10.28 9.25 2.36
C LEU A 88 9.56 10.61 2.33
N GLU A 89 10.12 11.61 1.65
CA GLU A 89 9.49 12.91 1.47
C GLU A 89 8.21 12.82 0.63
N ALA A 90 8.23 12.05 -0.47
CA ALA A 90 7.04 11.83 -1.29
C ALA A 90 5.96 11.09 -0.51
N SER A 91 6.33 10.04 0.23
CA SER A 91 5.44 9.27 1.10
C SER A 91 4.75 10.17 2.13
N GLN A 92 5.52 11.01 2.84
CA GLN A 92 4.99 11.95 3.82
C GLN A 92 4.07 13.00 3.18
N LYS A 93 4.48 13.59 2.05
CA LYS A 93 3.74 14.63 1.35
C LYS A 93 2.38 14.12 0.84
N LEU A 94 2.34 12.90 0.32
CA LEU A 94 1.14 12.31 -0.31
C LEU A 94 0.25 11.59 0.71
N GLY A 95 0.80 11.25 1.89
CA GLY A 95 0.16 10.40 2.88
C GLY A 95 -0.01 8.96 2.38
N ILE A 96 1.00 8.45 1.67
CA ILE A 96 1.04 7.09 1.10
C ILE A 96 2.18 6.34 1.76
N GLU A 97 1.91 5.17 2.32
CA GLU A 97 2.89 4.36 3.03
C GLU A 97 3.80 3.58 2.09
N ILE A 98 4.99 3.23 2.57
CA ILE A 98 5.87 2.23 1.96
C ILE A 98 5.85 1.01 2.90
N PRO A 99 4.83 0.13 2.82
CA PRO A 99 4.66 -0.97 3.76
C PRO A 99 5.71 -2.10 3.60
N SER A 100 6.25 -2.26 2.40
CA SER A 100 7.20 -3.33 2.06
C SER A 100 8.11 -2.93 0.91
N LEU A 101 9.21 -3.66 0.78
CA LEU A 101 10.02 -3.71 -0.44
C LEU A 101 9.72 -4.98 -1.23
N ALA A 102 10.11 -5.04 -2.49
CA ALA A 102 10.06 -6.27 -3.26
C ALA A 102 11.27 -6.44 -4.19
N MET A 103 11.77 -7.67 -4.30
CA MET A 103 12.93 -8.02 -5.11
C MET A 103 12.50 -8.88 -6.30
N GLY A 104 11.98 -8.22 -7.35
CA GLY A 104 11.61 -8.83 -8.62
C GLY A 104 12.80 -9.35 -9.42
N LEU A 105 14.00 -8.78 -9.19
CA LEU A 105 15.28 -9.17 -9.79
C LEU A 105 15.56 -10.67 -9.62
N LEU A 106 15.06 -11.28 -8.53
CA LEU A 106 15.35 -12.67 -8.17
C LEU A 106 14.72 -13.67 -9.14
N ASN A 107 13.78 -13.22 -9.98
CA ASN A 107 13.27 -14.02 -11.09
C ASN A 107 14.30 -14.22 -12.21
N GLY A 108 15.29 -13.31 -12.32
CA GLY A 108 16.39 -13.36 -13.28
C GLY A 108 17.73 -13.81 -12.67
N VAL A 109 17.93 -13.50 -11.38
CA VAL A 109 19.10 -13.85 -10.56
C VAL A 109 18.62 -14.71 -9.37
N PRO A 110 18.39 -16.02 -9.57
CA PRO A 110 17.71 -16.86 -8.59
C PRO A 110 18.41 -16.92 -7.24
N TYR A 111 17.64 -16.74 -6.16
CA TYR A 111 18.17 -16.83 -4.80
C TYR A 111 18.79 -18.19 -4.49
N SER A 112 18.20 -19.29 -4.97
CA SER A 112 18.64 -20.65 -4.69
C SER A 112 19.88 -21.12 -5.45
N SER A 113 20.40 -20.34 -6.41
CA SER A 113 21.51 -20.81 -7.25
C SER A 113 22.52 -19.75 -7.68
N ASP A 114 22.19 -18.46 -7.60
CA ASP A 114 23.13 -17.41 -7.95
C ASP A 114 23.85 -16.88 -6.68
N PRO A 115 25.19 -16.98 -6.60
CA PRO A 115 25.93 -16.56 -5.42
C PRO A 115 25.83 -15.06 -5.12
N GLN A 116 25.38 -14.23 -6.07
CA GLN A 116 25.19 -12.80 -5.84
C GLN A 116 23.88 -12.49 -5.10
N ALA A 117 22.91 -13.41 -5.12
CA ALA A 117 21.59 -13.14 -4.58
C ALA A 117 21.58 -12.94 -3.07
N GLU A 118 22.37 -13.71 -2.31
CA GLU A 118 22.51 -13.53 -0.86
C GLU A 118 23.01 -12.14 -0.50
N ARG A 119 24.02 -11.65 -1.23
CA ARG A 119 24.57 -10.30 -1.04
C ARG A 119 23.49 -9.25 -1.26
N TRP A 120 22.72 -9.36 -2.36
CA TRP A 120 21.66 -8.39 -2.66
C TRP A 120 20.52 -8.41 -1.66
N VAL A 121 20.14 -9.58 -1.15
CA VAL A 121 19.14 -9.68 -0.07
C VAL A 121 19.70 -9.06 1.22
N GLY A 122 20.97 -9.27 1.55
CA GLY A 122 21.62 -8.61 2.69
C GLY A 122 21.61 -7.08 2.56
N GLU A 123 21.98 -6.55 1.39
CA GLU A 123 21.90 -5.10 1.11
C GLU A 123 20.47 -4.56 1.22
N CYS A 124 19.47 -5.35 0.80
CA CYS A 124 18.06 -5.00 0.95
C CYS A 124 17.67 -4.90 2.43
N VAL A 125 18.09 -5.84 3.28
CA VAL A 125 17.85 -5.80 4.73
C VAL A 125 18.45 -4.55 5.38
N ASP A 126 19.65 -4.15 4.99
CA ASP A 126 20.28 -2.92 5.48
C ASP A 126 19.49 -1.66 5.06
N VAL A 127 18.94 -1.65 3.84
CA VAL A 127 18.11 -0.55 3.32
C VAL A 127 16.74 -0.52 4.01
N MET A 128 16.13 -1.67 4.28
CA MET A 128 14.88 -1.79 5.02
C MET A 128 14.97 -1.11 6.40
N ALA A 129 16.08 -1.32 7.13
CA ALA A 129 16.31 -0.67 8.40
C ALA A 129 16.32 0.87 8.29
N GLN A 130 16.90 1.39 7.21
CA GLN A 130 17.00 2.84 6.96
C GLN A 130 15.68 3.47 6.51
N LEU A 131 14.83 2.70 5.81
CA LEU A 131 13.47 3.10 5.45
C LEU A 131 12.44 2.83 6.55
N LYS A 132 12.83 2.13 7.63
CA LYS A 132 11.95 1.64 8.70
C LYS A 132 10.87 0.68 8.19
N VAL A 133 11.18 -0.07 7.14
CA VAL A 133 10.34 -1.12 6.56
C VAL A 133 10.73 -2.46 7.17
N LYS A 134 9.76 -3.35 7.39
CA LYS A 134 9.97 -4.64 8.06
C LYS A 134 9.69 -5.85 7.18
N ILE A 135 9.09 -5.63 6.01
CA ILE A 135 8.62 -6.69 5.12
C ILE A 135 9.29 -6.52 3.77
N VAL A 136 9.79 -7.62 3.22
CA VAL A 136 10.26 -7.69 1.84
C VAL A 136 9.72 -8.96 1.18
N LEU A 137 9.26 -8.83 -0.06
CA LEU A 137 8.95 -9.95 -0.93
C LEU A 137 10.22 -10.37 -1.69
N LEU A 138 10.57 -11.65 -1.62
CA LEU A 138 11.59 -12.27 -2.46
C LEU A 138 10.90 -13.06 -3.57
N ALA A 139 11.17 -12.72 -4.83
CA ALA A 139 10.49 -13.34 -5.96
C ALA A 139 11.12 -14.69 -6.38
N PHE A 140 10.27 -15.71 -6.59
CA PHE A 140 10.67 -17.07 -6.99
C PHE A 140 9.89 -17.55 -8.21
N PHE A 141 9.87 -16.77 -9.29
CA PHE A 141 9.24 -17.09 -10.56
C PHE A 141 10.27 -17.25 -11.68
N GLY A 142 9.85 -17.81 -12.82
CA GLY A 142 10.72 -17.97 -13.99
C GLY A 142 11.97 -18.79 -13.66
N LYS A 143 13.16 -18.21 -13.83
CA LYS A 143 14.42 -18.89 -13.49
C LYS A 143 14.56 -19.12 -11.98
N GLY A 144 13.94 -18.27 -11.17
CA GLY A 144 13.88 -18.38 -9.71
C GLY A 144 12.88 -19.42 -9.18
N ASN A 145 12.11 -20.08 -10.05
CA ASN A 145 11.11 -21.06 -9.59
C ASN A 145 11.78 -22.29 -8.96
N ILE A 146 11.45 -22.51 -7.68
CA ILE A 146 11.90 -23.66 -6.89
C ILE A 146 10.81 -24.73 -6.71
N LYS A 147 9.57 -24.50 -7.18
CA LYS A 147 8.47 -25.46 -7.04
C LYS A 147 8.81 -26.79 -7.70
N GLY A 148 8.77 -27.87 -6.91
CA GLY A 148 9.08 -29.23 -7.36
C GLY A 148 10.57 -29.57 -7.45
N LYS A 149 11.45 -28.67 -6.98
CA LYS A 149 12.91 -28.84 -6.93
C LYS A 149 13.36 -28.87 -5.48
N THR A 150 13.24 -30.03 -4.84
CA THR A 150 13.53 -30.19 -3.40
C THR A 150 14.96 -29.80 -3.06
N GLU A 151 15.90 -30.08 -3.96
CA GLU A 151 17.31 -29.74 -3.84
C GLU A 151 17.62 -28.23 -3.78
N LEU A 152 16.63 -27.38 -4.11
CA LEU A 152 16.74 -25.91 -4.07
C LEU A 152 15.87 -25.28 -2.95
N GLN A 153 15.24 -26.09 -2.10
CA GLN A 153 14.33 -25.65 -1.03
C GLN A 153 14.87 -25.90 0.39
N GLU A 154 15.93 -26.69 0.52
CA GLU A 154 16.66 -26.96 1.77
C GLU A 154 17.74 -25.90 2.01
#